data_AF-A0A3B8HY31-F1
#
_entry.id   AF-A0A3B8HY31-F1
#
_cell.length_a   1.000
_cell.length_b   1.000
_cell.length_c   1.000
_cell.angle_alpha   90.00
_cell.angle_beta   90.00
_cell.angle_gamma   90.00
#
_symmetry.space_group_name_H-M   'P 1'
#
loop_
_entity.id
_entity.type
_entity.pdbx_description
1 polymer ?
#
loop_
_entity_poly.entity_id
_entity_poly.type
_entity_poly.pdbx_seq_one_letter_code
_entity_poly.pdbx_strand_id
1 'polypeptide(L)'
;MKSTFNMTDEDFKSPQKMGLEEVSYHLPISLTPEQVAEFKKIVGEENVLEDEYARLQVAYGKTMIDLMRLREGIVENVPDLVIHPRDKEDIKKIVEYCNQEKINIYVYAGGSSVTRGV
;
A
#
# COMPACT_ATOMS: atom_id res chain seq x y z
N MET A 1 -11.02 19.07 26.23
CA MET A 1 -11.05 17.67 25.74
C MET A 1 -12.23 16.91 26.34
N LYS A 2 -12.24 16.58 27.65
CA LYS A 2 -13.37 15.86 28.28
C LYS A 2 -14.72 16.55 28.13
N SER A 3 -14.80 17.83 28.50
CA SER A 3 -16.01 18.64 28.29
C SER A 3 -16.38 18.85 26.82
N THR A 4 -15.40 18.85 25.94
CA THR A 4 -15.56 19.10 24.50
C THR A 4 -16.16 17.89 23.77
N PHE A 5 -15.78 16.67 24.18
CA PHE A 5 -16.16 15.42 23.53
C PHE A 5 -17.10 14.56 24.40
N ASN A 6 -17.67 15.14 25.47
CA ASN A 6 -18.55 14.46 26.43
C ASN A 6 -17.93 13.18 27.04
N MET A 7 -16.65 13.23 27.38
CA MET A 7 -15.91 12.12 27.98
C MET A 7 -15.76 12.30 29.51
N THR A 8 -15.57 11.18 30.19
CA THR A 8 -15.41 11.04 31.64
C THR A 8 -14.03 10.50 31.99
N ASP A 9 -13.70 10.38 33.28
CA ASP A 9 -12.47 9.70 33.72
C ASP A 9 -12.48 8.20 33.38
N GLU A 10 -13.66 7.59 33.28
CA GLU A 10 -13.82 6.16 32.95
C GLU A 10 -13.26 5.82 31.56
N ASP A 11 -13.44 6.72 30.59
CA ASP A 11 -13.00 6.52 29.20
C ASP A 11 -11.46 6.43 29.06
N PHE A 12 -10.70 6.79 30.10
CA PHE A 12 -9.24 6.79 30.10
C PHE A 12 -8.64 5.72 31.02
N LYS A 13 -9.46 4.84 31.62
CA LYS A 13 -8.97 3.79 32.54
C LYS A 13 -8.16 2.71 31.83
N SER A 14 -8.50 2.41 30.58
CA SER A 14 -7.81 1.39 29.79
C SER A 14 -7.64 1.86 28.35
N PRO A 15 -6.46 1.65 27.74
CA PRO A 15 -6.28 1.88 26.32
C PRO A 15 -7.20 0.96 25.51
N GLN A 16 -7.82 1.49 24.46
CA GLN A 16 -8.73 0.76 23.57
C GLN A 16 -8.27 0.92 22.12
N LYS A 17 -8.37 -0.15 21.33
CA LYS A 17 -8.15 -0.13 19.86
C LYS A 17 -6.85 0.57 19.48
N MET A 18 -5.77 0.11 20.12
CA MET A 18 -4.45 0.74 20.02
C MET A 18 -3.80 0.51 18.66
N GLY A 19 -4.29 -0.43 17.84
CA GLY A 19 -3.81 -0.68 16.48
C GLY A 19 -2.31 -0.94 16.45
N LEU A 20 -1.86 -1.71 17.44
CA LEU A 20 -0.46 -2.11 17.63
C LEU A 20 -0.23 -3.54 17.15
N GLU A 21 -1.32 -4.23 16.81
CA GLU A 21 -1.34 -5.57 16.26
C GLU A 21 -0.80 -5.55 14.82
N GLU A 22 -0.22 -6.66 14.41
CA GLU A 22 0.19 -6.86 13.02
C GLU A 22 -1.04 -6.92 12.12
N VAL A 23 -0.99 -6.18 11.00
CA VAL A 23 -2.06 -6.20 10.00
C VAL A 23 -1.75 -7.31 8.99
N SER A 24 -2.40 -8.46 9.16
CA SER A 24 -2.34 -9.56 8.20
C SER A 24 -3.55 -9.52 7.27
N TYR A 25 -3.31 -9.78 5.99
CA TYR A 25 -4.34 -9.89 4.96
C TYR A 25 -3.87 -10.88 3.90
N HIS A 26 -4.79 -11.48 3.16
CA HIS A 26 -4.44 -12.38 2.07
C HIS A 26 -5.20 -12.01 0.81
N LEU A 27 -4.50 -11.32 -0.10
CA LEU A 27 -5.03 -10.96 -1.42
C LEU A 27 -4.08 -11.50 -2.49
N PRO A 28 -4.57 -12.33 -3.43
CA PRO A 28 -3.73 -12.92 -4.47
C PRO A 28 -3.19 -11.83 -5.40
N ILE A 29 -2.06 -12.12 -6.04
CA ILE A 29 -1.55 -11.35 -7.16
C ILE A 29 -2.35 -11.75 -8.41
N SER A 30 -2.93 -10.76 -9.10
CA SER A 30 -3.74 -11.02 -10.30
C SER A 30 -2.92 -11.11 -11.58
N LEU A 31 -1.73 -10.49 -11.61
CA LEU A 31 -0.78 -10.57 -12.72
C LEU A 31 -0.32 -12.01 -12.97
N THR A 32 -0.11 -12.36 -14.24
CA THR A 32 0.40 -13.69 -14.60
C THR A 32 1.89 -13.82 -14.27
N PRO A 33 2.41 -15.05 -14.08
CA PRO A 33 3.84 -15.28 -13.86
C PRO A 33 4.73 -14.67 -14.96
N GLU A 34 4.28 -14.69 -16.21
CA GLU A 34 4.98 -14.10 -17.35
C GLU A 34 5.06 -12.57 -17.22
N GLN A 35 3.98 -11.94 -16.76
CA GLN A 35 3.94 -10.50 -16.53
C GLN A 35 4.87 -10.09 -15.41
N VAL A 36 4.89 -10.83 -14.30
CA VAL A 36 5.83 -10.61 -13.19
C VAL A 36 7.28 -10.79 -13.67
N ALA A 37 7.55 -11.85 -14.45
CA ALA A 37 8.88 -12.12 -14.98
C ALA A 37 9.37 -11.00 -15.89
N GLU A 38 8.50 -10.37 -16.68
CA GLU A 38 8.89 -9.24 -17.54
C GLU A 38 9.33 -8.02 -16.73
N PHE A 39 8.61 -7.68 -15.66
CA PHE A 39 9.05 -6.59 -14.76
C PHE A 39 10.42 -6.90 -14.14
N LYS A 40 10.65 -8.14 -13.71
CA LYS A 40 11.96 -8.57 -13.18
C LYS A 40 13.08 -8.44 -14.22
N LYS A 41 12.82 -8.71 -15.50
CA LYS A 41 13.82 -8.46 -16.57
C LYS A 41 14.10 -6.97 -16.77
N ILE A 42 13.07 -6.12 -16.64
CA ILE A 42 13.21 -4.68 -16.82
C ILE A 42 14.06 -4.09 -15.69
N VAL A 43 13.67 -4.31 -14.42
CA VAL A 43 14.27 -3.62 -13.27
C VAL A 43 15.27 -4.45 -12.45
N GLY A 44 15.36 -5.76 -12.67
CA GLY A 44 16.08 -6.70 -11.80
C GLY A 44 15.13 -7.36 -10.78
N GLU A 45 15.42 -8.59 -10.40
CA GLU A 45 14.57 -9.38 -9.49
C GLU A 45 14.41 -8.73 -8.12
N GLU A 46 15.47 -8.12 -7.61
CA GLU A 46 15.51 -7.46 -6.31
C GLU A 46 14.65 -6.18 -6.23
N ASN A 47 14.24 -5.65 -7.38
CA ASN A 47 13.45 -4.43 -7.50
C ASN A 47 11.95 -4.69 -7.73
N VAL A 48 11.51 -5.96 -7.66
CA VAL A 48 10.10 -6.35 -7.75
C VAL A 48 9.70 -7.08 -6.47
N LEU A 49 8.86 -6.43 -5.67
CA LEU A 49 8.39 -6.97 -4.39
C LEU A 49 6.96 -7.46 -4.51
N GLU A 50 6.73 -8.67 -4.01
CA GLU A 50 5.47 -9.42 -4.07
C GLU A 50 4.89 -9.68 -2.67
N ASP A 51 5.66 -9.41 -1.60
CA ASP A 51 5.27 -9.72 -0.23
C ASP A 51 4.18 -8.79 0.30
N GLU A 52 3.39 -9.31 1.25
CA GLU A 52 2.24 -8.62 1.83
C GLU A 52 2.65 -7.29 2.50
N TYR A 53 3.81 -7.25 3.15
CA TYR A 53 4.24 -6.04 3.83
C TYR A 53 4.59 -4.92 2.84
N ALA A 54 5.39 -5.20 1.82
CA ALA A 54 5.75 -4.24 0.79
C ALA A 54 4.50 -3.68 0.08
N ARG A 55 3.59 -4.57 -0.33
CA ARG A 55 2.34 -4.22 -1.00
C ARG A 55 1.44 -3.34 -0.11
N LEU A 56 1.28 -3.69 1.17
CA LEU A 56 0.47 -2.92 2.11
C LEU A 56 1.07 -1.55 2.43
N GLN A 57 2.41 -1.46 2.56
CA GLN A 57 3.10 -0.22 2.92
C GLN A 57 2.83 0.92 1.94
N VAL A 58 2.55 0.60 0.67
CA VAL A 58 2.33 1.57 -0.41
C VAL A 58 0.87 1.68 -0.85
N ALA A 59 -0.05 1.02 -0.16
CA ALA A 59 -1.46 0.93 -0.55
C ALA A 59 -2.33 2.09 -0.01
N TYR A 60 -1.89 2.77 1.05
CA TYR A 60 -2.70 3.78 1.74
C TYR A 60 -1.88 5.04 2.06
N GLY A 61 -2.55 6.19 2.00
CA GLY A 61 -2.00 7.47 2.43
C GLY A 61 -2.10 7.68 3.95
N LYS A 62 -2.23 8.94 4.37
CA LYS A 62 -2.37 9.41 5.76
C LYS A 62 -3.72 10.05 6.04
N THR A 63 -4.72 9.80 5.20
CA THR A 63 -6.10 10.17 5.52
C THR A 63 -6.54 9.39 6.78
N MET A 64 -7.18 10.07 7.74
CA MET A 64 -7.59 9.44 9.01
C MET A 64 -8.43 8.18 8.80
N ILE A 65 -9.30 8.17 7.79
CA ILE A 65 -10.14 7.00 7.49
C ILE A 65 -9.30 5.78 7.09
N ASP A 66 -8.25 5.96 6.28
CA ASP A 66 -7.39 4.86 5.84
C ASP A 66 -6.60 4.30 7.03
N LEU A 67 -6.06 5.20 7.87
CA LEU A 67 -5.33 4.81 9.08
C LEU A 67 -6.22 4.08 10.08
N MET A 68 -7.45 4.53 10.30
CA MET A 68 -8.40 3.86 11.21
C MET A 68 -8.75 2.47 10.71
N ARG A 69 -8.92 2.28 9.41
CA ARG A 69 -9.21 0.96 8.81
C ARG A 69 -8.05 0.00 8.99
N LEU A 70 -6.82 0.45 8.75
CA LEU A 70 -5.62 -0.35 9.01
C LEU A 70 -5.51 -0.77 10.48
N ARG A 71 -5.83 0.13 11.41
CA ARG A 71 -5.83 -0.16 12.85
C ARG A 71 -6.89 -1.17 13.28
N GLU A 72 -7.93 -1.37 12.46
CA GLU A 72 -8.96 -2.39 12.66
C GLU A 72 -8.68 -3.65 11.80
N GLY A 73 -7.52 -3.73 11.13
CA GLY A 73 -7.13 -4.86 10.29
C GLY A 73 -7.85 -4.94 8.94
N ILE A 74 -8.48 -3.84 8.50
CA ILE A 74 -9.27 -3.81 7.26
C ILE A 74 -8.37 -3.42 6.09
N VAL A 75 -8.05 -4.39 5.23
CA VAL A 75 -7.28 -4.21 4.00
C VAL A 75 -8.12 -4.65 2.81
N GLU A 76 -8.31 -3.77 1.83
CA GLU A 76 -9.17 -4.03 0.65
C GLU A 76 -8.45 -3.79 -0.67
N ASN A 77 -7.67 -2.71 -0.76
CA ASN A 77 -7.03 -2.28 -1.99
C ASN A 77 -5.52 -2.31 -1.76
N VAL A 78 -4.83 -3.18 -2.49
CA VAL A 78 -3.36 -3.29 -2.47
C VAL A 78 -2.88 -3.49 -3.90
N PRO A 79 -1.67 -2.99 -4.25
CA PRO A 79 -1.05 -3.36 -5.53
C PRO A 79 -0.82 -4.86 -5.61
N ASP A 80 -0.66 -5.36 -6.84
CA ASP A 80 -0.10 -6.69 -7.07
C ASP A 80 1.41 -6.70 -6.83
N LEU A 81 2.13 -5.69 -7.33
CA LEU A 81 3.58 -5.57 -7.25
C LEU A 81 3.99 -4.18 -6.77
N VAL A 82 5.08 -4.12 -6.02
CA VAL A 82 5.82 -2.87 -5.78
C VAL A 82 7.11 -2.93 -6.58
N ILE A 83 7.32 -1.93 -7.43
CA ILE A 83 8.45 -1.89 -8.37
C ILE A 83 9.32 -0.66 -8.07
N HIS A 84 10.62 -0.88 -7.90
CA HIS A 84 11.62 0.15 -7.65
C HIS A 84 12.49 0.39 -8.89
N PRO A 85 12.10 1.27 -9.84
CA PRO A 85 12.92 1.56 -11.00
C PRO A 85 14.22 2.27 -10.58
N ARG A 86 15.33 1.93 -11.25
CA ARG A 86 16.67 2.48 -10.93
C ARG A 86 16.92 3.80 -11.63
N ASP A 87 16.34 3.99 -12.81
CA ASP A 87 16.52 5.17 -13.64
C ASP A 87 15.33 5.47 -14.56
N LYS A 88 15.50 6.46 -15.43
CA LYS A 88 14.46 6.91 -16.37
C LYS A 88 14.17 5.88 -17.47
N GLU A 89 15.12 5.03 -17.81
CA GLU A 89 14.94 4.01 -18.85
C GLU A 89 14.10 2.85 -18.31
N ASP A 90 14.32 2.45 -17.06
CA ASP A 90 13.43 1.52 -16.36
C ASP A 90 11.98 2.03 -16.35
N ILE A 91 11.77 3.30 -15.97
CA ILE A 91 10.44 3.93 -15.96
C ILE A 91 9.80 3.87 -17.35
N LYS A 92 10.55 4.22 -18.40
CA LYS A 92 10.06 4.21 -19.78
C LYS A 92 9.57 2.81 -20.18
N LYS A 93 10.38 1.78 -19.92
CA LYS A 93 10.05 0.38 -20.24
C LYS A 93 8.84 -0.12 -19.45
N ILE A 94 8.74 0.21 -18.16
CA ILE A 94 7.57 -0.13 -17.34
C ILE A 94 6.30 0.48 -17.95
N VAL A 95 6.31 1.78 -18.26
CA VAL A 95 5.13 2.46 -18.82
C VAL A 95 4.76 1.89 -20.19
N GLU A 96 5.75 1.60 -21.04
CA GLU A 96 5.53 0.99 -22.35
C GLU A 96 4.88 -0.40 -22.22
N TYR A 97 5.43 -1.25 -21.35
CA TYR A 97 4.91 -2.60 -21.12
C TYR A 97 3.50 -2.58 -20.51
N CYS A 98 3.27 -1.76 -19.48
CA CYS A 98 1.95 -1.63 -18.87
C CYS A 98 0.90 -1.12 -19.87
N ASN A 99 1.26 -0.22 -20.77
CA ASN A 99 0.35 0.25 -21.82
C ASN A 99 0.03 -0.85 -22.85
N GLN A 100 0.99 -1.71 -23.18
CA GLN A 100 0.78 -2.86 -24.08
C GLN A 100 -0.14 -3.90 -23.45
N GLU A 101 0.14 -4.30 -22.21
CA GLU A 101 -0.57 -5.36 -21.48
C GLU A 101 -1.84 -4.88 -20.74
N LYS A 102 -2.13 -3.57 -20.79
CA LYS A 102 -3.24 -2.93 -20.06
C LYS A 102 -3.18 -3.13 -18.54
N ILE A 103 -1.98 -3.03 -17.99
CA ILE A 103 -1.72 -3.09 -16.55
C ILE A 103 -1.84 -1.68 -15.96
N ASN A 104 -2.63 -1.54 -14.89
CA ASN A 104 -2.76 -0.28 -14.17
C ASN A 104 -1.51 -0.01 -13.35
N ILE A 105 -1.05 1.24 -13.35
CA ILE A 105 0.06 1.69 -12.50
C ILE A 105 -0.37 2.94 -11.73
N TYR A 106 0.16 3.08 -10.52
CA TYR A 106 0.10 4.31 -9.75
C TYR A 106 1.51 4.64 -9.28
N VAL A 107 1.79 5.93 -9.13
CA VAL A 107 3.11 6.39 -8.70
C VAL A 107 3.07 6.61 -7.20
N TYR A 108 3.99 5.96 -6.50
CA TYR A 108 4.17 6.11 -5.07
C TYR A 108 5.53 6.72 -4.75
N ALA A 109 5.57 7.61 -3.76
CA ALA A 109 6.78 8.26 -3.27
C ALA A 109 6.84 8.20 -1.73
N GLY A 110 6.65 9.33 -1.05
CA GLY A 110 6.73 9.38 0.41
C GLY A 110 5.49 8.90 1.17
N GLY A 111 4.38 8.56 0.49
CA GLY A 111 3.16 8.05 1.13
C GLY A 111 2.42 9.02 2.05
N SER A 112 2.70 10.32 1.96
CA SER A 112 2.14 11.35 2.85
C SER A 112 0.80 11.93 2.38
N SER A 113 0.22 11.41 1.29
CA SER A 113 -1.03 11.91 0.73
C SER A 113 -2.18 11.81 1.73
N VAL A 114 -2.96 12.87 1.85
CA VAL A 114 -4.18 12.93 2.71
C VAL A 114 -5.46 13.04 1.89
N THR A 115 -5.37 12.79 0.59
CA THR A 115 -6.48 12.93 -0.36
C THR A 115 -7.01 11.60 -0.88
N ARG A 116 -6.51 10.48 -0.36
CA ARG A 116 -6.75 9.12 -0.88
C ARG A 116 -6.35 8.96 -2.36
N GLY A 117 -5.33 9.71 -2.79
CA GLY A 117 -4.74 9.61 -4.13
C GLY A 117 -3.54 8.68 -4.21
N VAL A 118 -3.38 7.81 -3.21
CA VAL A 118 -2.48 6.65 -3.24
C VAL A 118 -3.29 5.48 -3.76
#